data_AF-A0A8J7CNH1-F1
#
_entry.id   AF-A0A8J7CNH1-F1
#
_cell.length_a   1.000
_cell.length_b   1.000
_cell.length_c   1.000
_cell.angle_alpha   90.00
_cell.angle_beta   90.00
_cell.angle_gamma   90.00
#
_symmetry.space_group_name_H-M   'P 1'
#
loop_
_entity.id
_entity.type
_entity.pdbx_description
1 polymer ?
#
loop_
_entity_poly.entity_id
_entity_poly.type
_entity_poly.pdbx_seq_one_letter_code
_entity_poly.pdbx_strand_id
1 'polypeptide(L)'
;MMVSSNGDYAAINASKFIRRHGNNAATSVARLSSGIRINSGADDPAGIVTAGNLKKNAAASDAAAQNAQNAAAWGKAADSAYGSALDILYRMREIATLQKDTTADGSSNTALSAEMTALNGRLGDMANAKFGSKGMWSSASFTLGIKGSQTLSTTFGGGVSKLSSTTLSAIDSKITSIATAQGTAGATASALGYIADGLAADSAAMWDAYDEYTKANTASEMTKFVRNSVYEQSAQLILSQYNQNAYSVLNLLR
;
A
#
# COMPACT_ATOMS: atom_id res chain seq x y z
N MET A 1 -18.73 -66.75 -18.23
CA MET A 1 -19.08 -65.74 -17.21
C MET A 1 -17.86 -65.05 -16.56
N MET A 2 -16.69 -65.69 -16.43
CA MET A 2 -15.49 -65.07 -15.82
C MET A 2 -14.77 -64.03 -16.71
N VAL A 3 -14.89 -64.11 -18.04
CA VAL A 3 -14.24 -63.17 -18.99
C VAL A 3 -15.00 -61.85 -19.15
N SER A 4 -16.34 -61.85 -19.13
CA SER A 4 -17.10 -60.57 -19.13
C SER A 4 -16.95 -59.85 -17.79
N SER A 5 -17.02 -60.58 -16.67
CA SER A 5 -16.79 -60.03 -15.33
C SER A 5 -15.39 -59.40 -15.19
N ASN A 6 -14.32 -60.10 -15.58
CA ASN A 6 -12.97 -59.52 -15.58
C ASN A 6 -12.80 -58.35 -16.57
N GLY A 7 -13.50 -58.37 -17.71
CA GLY A 7 -13.51 -57.27 -18.67
C GLY A 7 -14.23 -56.02 -18.16
N ASP A 8 -15.34 -56.21 -17.46
CA ASP A 8 -16.11 -55.15 -16.83
C ASP A 8 -15.31 -54.52 -15.67
N TYR A 9 -14.60 -55.33 -14.87
CA TYR A 9 -13.68 -54.81 -13.84
C TYR A 9 -12.48 -54.06 -14.43
N ALA A 10 -11.88 -54.56 -15.53
CA ALA A 10 -10.78 -53.90 -16.20
C ALA A 10 -11.21 -52.56 -16.84
N ALA A 11 -12.39 -52.50 -17.46
CA ALA A 11 -12.95 -51.29 -18.05
C ALA A 11 -13.36 -50.24 -16.99
N ILE A 12 -13.93 -50.67 -15.85
CA ILE A 12 -14.24 -49.77 -14.72
C ILE A 12 -12.96 -49.22 -14.09
N ASN A 13 -11.91 -50.03 -13.97
CA ASN A 13 -10.63 -49.53 -13.47
C ASN A 13 -9.98 -48.58 -14.48
N ALA A 14 -9.96 -48.91 -15.78
CA ALA A 14 -9.43 -48.05 -16.83
C ALA A 14 -10.15 -46.70 -16.89
N SER A 15 -11.48 -46.66 -16.79
CA SER A 15 -12.24 -45.40 -16.74
C SER A 15 -11.94 -44.56 -15.49
N LYS A 16 -11.75 -45.18 -14.32
CA LYS A 16 -11.29 -44.50 -13.10
C LYS A 16 -9.88 -43.92 -13.28
N PHE A 17 -8.97 -44.64 -13.96
CA PHE A 17 -7.63 -44.16 -14.28
C PHE A 17 -7.69 -42.97 -15.26
N ILE A 18 -8.43 -43.08 -16.37
CA ILE A 18 -8.64 -41.99 -17.33
C ILE A 18 -9.16 -40.74 -16.63
N ARG A 19 -10.21 -40.87 -15.81
CA ARG A 19 -10.80 -39.72 -15.11
C ARG A 19 -9.82 -39.07 -14.13
N ARG A 20 -9.02 -39.87 -13.40
CA ARG A 20 -8.01 -39.36 -12.47
C ARG A 20 -6.89 -38.61 -13.22
N HIS A 21 -6.36 -39.20 -14.29
CA HIS A 21 -5.27 -38.58 -15.05
C HIS A 21 -5.75 -37.35 -15.84
N GLY A 22 -6.97 -37.38 -16.39
CA GLY A 22 -7.59 -36.22 -17.04
C GLY A 22 -7.80 -35.05 -16.07
N ASN A 23 -8.29 -35.33 -14.84
CA ASN A 23 -8.40 -34.30 -13.79
C ASN A 23 -7.03 -33.72 -13.41
N ASN A 24 -6.01 -34.56 -13.23
CA ASN A 24 -4.67 -34.09 -12.89
C ASN A 24 -4.03 -33.28 -14.03
N ALA A 25 -4.24 -33.66 -15.28
CA ALA A 25 -3.79 -32.89 -16.45
C ALA A 25 -4.48 -31.52 -16.50
N ALA A 26 -5.80 -31.46 -16.25
CA ALA A 26 -6.54 -30.20 -16.17
C ALA A 26 -6.03 -29.28 -15.06
N THR A 27 -5.71 -29.82 -13.88
CA THR A 27 -5.09 -29.06 -12.79
C THR A 27 -3.72 -28.52 -13.17
N SER A 28 -2.85 -29.31 -13.81
CA SER A 28 -1.55 -28.82 -14.28
C SER A 28 -1.69 -27.73 -15.35
N VAL A 29 -2.66 -27.82 -16.27
CA VAL A 29 -2.97 -26.74 -17.22
C VAL A 29 -3.40 -25.47 -16.51
N ALA A 30 -4.28 -25.57 -15.50
CA ALA A 30 -4.72 -24.42 -14.72
C ALA A 30 -3.53 -23.75 -14.00
N ARG A 31 -2.63 -24.53 -13.40
CA ARG A 31 -1.43 -24.02 -12.71
C ARG A 31 -0.40 -23.43 -13.68
N LEU A 32 -0.24 -24.00 -14.86
CA LEU A 32 0.62 -23.46 -15.91
C LEU A 32 0.06 -22.15 -16.47
N SER A 33 -1.27 -22.06 -16.62
CA SER A 33 -1.95 -20.86 -17.11
C SER A 33 -1.99 -19.74 -16.07
N SER A 34 -2.15 -20.06 -14.79
CA SER A 34 -2.23 -19.06 -13.71
C SER A 34 -0.87 -18.71 -13.10
N GLY A 35 0.15 -19.55 -13.31
CA GLY A 35 1.46 -19.43 -12.68
C GLY A 35 1.48 -19.78 -11.19
N ILE A 36 0.32 -20.06 -10.58
CA ILE A 36 0.19 -20.35 -9.15
C ILE A 36 -0.19 -21.81 -8.90
N ARG A 37 0.44 -22.42 -7.90
CA ARG A 37 0.22 -23.79 -7.45
C ARG A 37 -1.09 -23.94 -6.67
N ILE A 38 -1.45 -22.94 -5.88
CA ILE A 38 -2.63 -22.98 -4.98
C ILE A 38 -3.77 -22.20 -5.64
N ASN A 39 -4.61 -22.90 -6.42
CA ASN A 39 -5.71 -22.25 -7.14
C ASN A 39 -7.03 -22.34 -6.35
N SER A 40 -7.17 -23.34 -5.48
CA SER A 40 -8.34 -23.54 -4.64
C SER A 40 -7.93 -23.98 -3.22
N GLY A 41 -8.78 -23.74 -2.23
CA GLY A 41 -8.58 -24.25 -0.86
C GLY A 41 -8.57 -25.78 -0.77
N ALA A 42 -9.02 -26.48 -1.82
CA ALA A 42 -8.87 -27.93 -1.95
C ALA A 42 -7.43 -28.37 -2.29
N ASP A 43 -6.62 -27.48 -2.89
CA ASP A 43 -5.22 -27.78 -3.25
C ASP A 43 -4.28 -27.69 -2.04
N ASP A 44 -4.46 -26.64 -1.23
CA ASP A 44 -3.69 -26.40 0.00
C ASP A 44 -4.45 -25.44 0.94
N PRO A 45 -5.23 -25.95 1.91
CA PRO A 45 -6.05 -25.12 2.78
C PRO A 45 -5.23 -24.30 3.78
N ALA A 46 -4.09 -24.81 4.25
CA ALA A 46 -3.22 -24.04 5.14
C ALA A 46 -2.48 -22.96 4.35
N GLY A 47 -2.05 -23.30 3.13
CA GLY A 47 -1.28 -22.41 2.31
C GLY A 47 -2.04 -21.24 1.72
N ILE A 48 -3.30 -21.45 1.31
CA ILE A 48 -4.14 -20.34 0.85
C ILE A 48 -4.41 -19.32 1.97
N VAL A 49 -4.46 -19.77 3.23
CA VAL A 49 -4.66 -18.89 4.39
C VAL A 49 -3.41 -18.04 4.64
N THR A 50 -2.22 -18.66 4.63
CA THR A 50 -0.95 -17.93 4.79
C THR A 50 -0.73 -16.94 3.66
N ALA A 51 -0.91 -17.38 2.41
CA ALA A 51 -0.82 -16.52 1.23
C ALA A 51 -1.86 -15.39 1.27
N GLY A 52 -3.09 -15.68 1.69
CA GLY A 52 -4.14 -14.67 1.86
C GLY A 52 -3.79 -13.62 2.91
N ASN A 53 -3.17 -14.03 4.02
CA ASN A 53 -2.68 -13.10 5.05
C ASN A 53 -1.54 -12.23 4.54
N LEU A 54 -0.57 -12.79 3.81
CA LEU A 54 0.52 -12.03 3.18
C LEU A 54 -0.04 -10.99 2.20
N LYS A 55 -0.92 -11.41 1.29
CA LYS A 55 -1.57 -10.52 0.32
C LYS A 55 -2.36 -9.40 0.98
N LYS A 56 -3.15 -9.73 2.01
CA LYS A 56 -3.94 -8.74 2.78
C LYS A 56 -3.03 -7.72 3.46
N ASN A 57 -1.96 -8.18 4.11
CA ASN A 57 -1.03 -7.32 4.82
C ASN A 57 -0.19 -6.47 3.85
N ALA A 58 0.22 -7.01 2.70
CA ALA A 58 0.90 -6.27 1.65
C ALA A 58 0.04 -5.11 1.15
N ALA A 59 -1.21 -5.39 0.78
CA ALA A 59 -2.16 -4.36 0.34
C ALA A 59 -2.46 -3.31 1.43
N ALA A 60 -2.53 -3.74 2.70
CA ALA A 60 -2.68 -2.81 3.83
C ALA A 60 -1.45 -1.92 4.00
N SER A 61 -0.24 -2.47 3.86
CA SER A 61 1.02 -1.73 3.94
C SER A 61 1.18 -0.75 2.77
N ASP A 62 0.77 -1.12 1.56
CA ASP A 62 0.74 -0.22 0.39
C ASP A 62 -0.17 0.99 0.64
N ALA A 63 -1.40 0.76 1.12
CA ALA A 63 -2.32 1.84 1.47
C ALA A 63 -1.78 2.71 2.62
N ALA A 64 -1.14 2.09 3.60
CA ALA A 64 -0.49 2.78 4.71
C ALA A 64 0.69 3.66 4.25
N ALA A 65 1.49 3.17 3.30
CA ALA A 65 2.62 3.92 2.74
C ALA A 65 2.11 5.17 2.03
N GLN A 66 1.05 5.04 1.23
CA GLN A 66 0.41 6.17 0.57
C GLN A 66 -0.18 7.17 1.58
N ASN A 67 -0.82 6.69 2.65
CA ASN A 67 -1.32 7.55 3.73
C ASN A 67 -0.19 8.31 4.44
N ALA A 68 0.95 7.64 4.71
CA ALA A 68 2.13 8.26 5.29
C ALA A 68 2.77 9.30 4.35
N GLN A 69 2.82 9.03 3.04
CA GLN A 69 3.29 10.00 2.05
C GLN A 69 2.39 11.24 1.97
N ASN A 70 1.07 11.05 1.99
CA ASN A 70 0.12 12.17 2.01
C ASN A 70 0.28 13.01 3.29
N ALA A 71 0.49 12.36 4.43
CA ALA A 71 0.78 13.05 5.70
C ALA A 71 2.11 13.82 5.63
N ALA A 72 3.15 13.23 5.06
CA ALA A 72 4.44 13.87 4.86
C ALA A 72 4.32 15.09 3.92
N ALA A 73 3.55 14.98 2.84
CA ALA A 73 3.28 16.08 1.92
C ALA A 73 2.56 17.23 2.62
N TRP A 74 1.60 16.92 3.50
CA TRP A 74 0.94 17.93 4.31
C TRP A 74 1.92 18.64 5.27
N GLY A 75 2.78 17.88 5.94
CA GLY A 75 3.84 18.44 6.80
C GLY A 75 4.81 19.35 6.06
N LYS A 76 5.20 18.99 4.83
CA LYS A 76 6.05 19.83 3.95
C LYS A 76 5.34 21.12 3.51
N ALA A 77 4.05 21.04 3.22
CA ALA A 77 3.26 22.24 2.92
C ALA A 77 3.17 23.17 4.14
N ALA A 78 2.99 22.61 5.35
CA ALA A 78 3.02 23.38 6.59
C ALA A 78 4.39 24.02 6.85
N ASP A 79 5.49 23.30 6.63
CA ASP A 79 6.86 23.82 6.71
C ASP A 79 7.06 25.02 5.78
N SER A 80 6.65 24.92 4.52
CA SER A 80 6.71 26.02 3.57
C SER A 80 5.88 27.24 4.01
N ALA A 81 4.70 27.01 4.58
CA ALA A 81 3.85 28.09 5.08
C ALA A 81 4.43 28.74 6.34
N TYR A 82 5.08 27.99 7.23
CA TYR A 82 5.83 28.57 8.34
C TYR A 82 6.98 29.45 7.85
N GLY A 83 7.71 29.04 6.81
CA GLY A 83 8.74 29.86 6.18
C GLY A 83 8.20 31.22 5.71
N SER A 84 7.07 31.23 5.01
CA SER A 84 6.41 32.48 4.60
C SER A 84 5.95 33.34 5.79
N ALA A 85 5.55 32.73 6.91
CA ALA A 85 5.15 33.46 8.11
C ALA A 85 6.37 34.08 8.81
N LEU A 86 7.51 33.39 8.82
CA LEU A 86 8.78 33.92 9.33
C LEU A 86 9.27 35.11 8.51
N ASP A 87 9.19 35.05 7.18
CA ASP A 87 9.56 36.18 6.32
C ASP A 87 8.73 37.44 6.65
N ILE A 88 7.42 37.27 6.87
CA ILE A 88 6.55 38.35 7.33
C ILE A 88 7.00 38.86 8.70
N LEU A 89 7.28 37.98 9.66
CA LEU A 89 7.70 38.38 11.00
C LEU A 89 9.06 39.09 11.02
N TYR A 90 10.01 38.69 10.17
CA TYR A 90 11.29 39.38 10.04
C TYR A 90 11.10 40.80 9.49
N ARG A 91 10.23 40.98 8.49
CA ARG A 91 9.85 42.31 8.00
C ARG A 91 9.13 43.12 9.08
N MET A 92 8.24 42.49 9.86
CA MET A 92 7.57 43.13 10.98
C MET A 92 8.57 43.62 12.05
N ARG A 93 9.60 42.81 12.34
CA ARG A 93 10.66 43.16 13.28
C ARG A 93 11.50 44.34 12.80
N GLU A 94 11.80 44.38 11.50
CA GLU A 94 12.49 45.51 10.86
C GLU A 94 11.70 46.80 11.04
N ILE A 95 10.40 46.77 10.70
CA ILE A 95 9.49 47.91 10.88
C ILE A 95 9.45 48.37 12.35
N ALA A 96 9.29 47.43 13.30
CA ALA A 96 9.27 47.76 14.72
C ALA A 96 10.57 48.39 15.22
N THR A 97 11.69 48.13 14.54
CA THR A 97 12.98 48.80 14.81
C THR A 97 13.02 50.19 14.19
N LEU A 98 12.57 50.34 12.94
CA LEU A 98 12.50 51.63 12.25
C LEU A 98 11.57 52.63 12.97
N GLN A 99 10.46 52.16 13.54
CA GLN A 99 9.54 52.98 14.33
C GLN A 99 10.14 53.51 15.65
N LYS A 100 11.29 53.00 16.08
CA LYS A 100 12.03 53.52 17.24
C LYS A 100 13.01 54.65 16.87
N ASP A 101 13.18 54.95 15.59
CA ASP A 101 13.96 56.10 15.16
C ASP A 101 13.29 57.39 15.63
N THR A 102 13.94 58.10 16.54
CA THR A 102 13.44 59.36 17.11
C THR A 102 13.58 60.55 16.15
N THR A 103 14.29 60.37 15.03
CA THR A 103 14.48 61.38 13.99
C THR A 103 13.45 61.30 12.87
N ALA A 104 12.67 60.21 12.82
CA ALA A 104 11.62 60.00 11.83
C ALA A 104 10.42 60.94 12.07
N ASP A 105 9.87 61.50 10.99
CA ASP A 105 8.67 62.34 11.07
C ASP A 105 7.40 61.53 11.42
N GLY A 106 6.35 62.23 11.86
CA GLY A 106 5.08 61.58 12.24
C GLY A 106 4.37 60.89 11.07
N SER A 107 4.57 61.37 9.85
CA SER A 107 4.00 60.80 8.63
C SER A 107 4.64 59.44 8.27
N SER A 108 5.96 59.32 8.41
CA SER A 108 6.71 58.07 8.21
C SER A 108 6.31 57.02 9.23
N ASN A 109 6.17 57.40 10.51
CA ASN A 109 5.67 56.50 11.54
C ASN A 109 4.22 56.03 11.29
N THR A 110 3.39 56.89 10.69
CA THR A 110 2.03 56.51 10.26
C THR A 110 2.07 55.49 9.12
N ALA A 111 2.92 55.69 8.11
CA ALA A 111 3.09 54.75 7.00
C ALA A 111 3.64 53.38 7.45
N LEU A 112 4.66 53.38 8.32
CA LEU A 112 5.20 52.15 8.92
C LEU A 112 4.15 51.40 9.76
N SER A 113 3.30 52.13 10.50
CA SER A 113 2.20 51.53 11.25
C SER A 113 1.14 50.89 10.35
N ALA A 114 0.89 51.47 9.17
CA ALA A 114 -0.01 50.90 8.17
C ALA A 114 0.57 49.60 7.59
N GLU A 115 1.87 49.56 7.25
CA GLU A 115 2.55 48.35 6.79
C GLU A 115 2.54 47.25 7.87
N MET A 116 2.86 47.60 9.12
CA MET A 116 2.78 46.71 10.28
C MET A 116 1.41 46.06 10.42
N THR A 117 0.34 46.86 10.27
CA THR A 117 -1.05 46.39 10.35
C THR A 117 -1.39 45.46 9.19
N ALA A 118 -0.96 45.79 7.97
CA ALA A 118 -1.17 44.94 6.80
C ALA A 118 -0.46 43.59 6.93
N LEU A 119 0.79 43.58 7.40
CA LEU A 119 1.56 42.35 7.64
C LEU A 119 0.94 41.50 8.75
N ASN A 120 0.49 42.11 9.85
CA ASN A 120 -0.24 41.39 10.89
C ASN A 120 -1.58 40.84 10.38
N GLY A 121 -2.23 41.54 9.44
CA GLY A 121 -3.38 41.07 8.69
C GLY A 121 -3.07 39.77 7.94
N ARG A 122 -1.99 39.77 7.14
CA ARG A 122 -1.53 38.59 6.38
C ARG A 122 -1.21 37.40 7.28
N LEU A 123 -0.58 37.60 8.44
CA LEU A 123 -0.40 36.51 9.43
C LEU A 123 -1.73 35.90 9.88
N GLY A 124 -2.77 36.71 9.99
CA GLY A 124 -4.12 36.23 10.29
C GLY A 124 -4.77 35.46 9.15
N ASP A 125 -4.51 35.84 7.90
CA ASP A 125 -4.98 35.06 6.75
C ASP A 125 -4.27 33.71 6.69
N MET A 126 -2.97 33.70 6.99
CA MET A 126 -2.18 32.47 7.09
C MET A 126 -2.66 31.56 8.22
N ALA A 127 -3.21 32.10 9.31
CA ALA A 127 -3.84 31.30 10.37
C ALA A 127 -5.00 30.42 9.85
N ASN A 128 -5.58 30.75 8.70
CA ASN A 128 -6.68 30.00 8.07
C ASN A 128 -6.22 29.20 6.85
N ALA A 129 -4.91 29.09 6.61
CA ALA A 129 -4.37 28.35 5.48
C ALA A 129 -4.79 26.88 5.51
N LYS A 130 -5.03 26.30 4.33
CA LYS A 130 -5.56 24.95 4.17
C LYS A 130 -4.71 24.13 3.21
N PHE A 131 -4.65 22.83 3.47
CA PHE A 131 -4.15 21.83 2.55
C PHE A 131 -5.34 20.98 2.07
N GLY A 132 -5.73 21.17 0.81
CA GLY A 132 -7.02 20.69 0.31
C GLY A 132 -8.16 21.24 1.18
N SER A 133 -8.98 20.34 1.75
CA SER A 133 -10.09 20.71 2.62
C SER A 133 -9.74 20.78 4.11
N LYS A 134 -8.50 20.45 4.51
CA LYS A 134 -8.09 20.42 5.92
C LYS A 134 -7.32 21.68 6.30
N GLY A 135 -7.61 22.23 7.48
CA GLY A 135 -6.87 23.38 8.02
C GLY A 135 -5.44 22.99 8.33
N MET A 136 -4.46 23.79 7.89
CA MET A 136 -3.04 23.42 7.95
C MET A 136 -2.48 23.35 9.38
N TRP A 137 -3.09 24.10 10.31
CA TRP A 137 -2.66 24.17 11.71
C TRP A 137 -3.57 23.41 12.67
N SER A 138 -4.57 22.70 12.16
CA SER A 138 -5.38 21.83 13.01
C SER A 138 -4.57 20.61 13.44
N SER A 139 -4.74 20.14 14.66
CA SER A 139 -4.29 18.80 15.03
C SER A 139 -4.99 17.79 14.12
N ALA A 140 -4.25 17.15 13.20
CA ALA A 140 -4.80 16.01 12.47
C ALA A 140 -4.02 14.74 12.83
N SER A 141 -4.75 13.74 13.28
CA SER A 141 -4.26 12.39 13.46
C SER A 141 -4.26 11.66 12.11
N PHE A 142 -3.18 10.95 11.80
CA PHE A 142 -3.11 10.06 10.63
C PHE A 142 -3.18 8.62 11.08
N THR A 143 -4.11 7.87 10.52
CA THR A 143 -4.18 6.43 10.76
C THR A 143 -3.44 5.71 9.63
N LEU A 144 -2.32 5.06 9.94
CA LEU A 144 -1.55 4.30 8.95
C LEU A 144 -2.16 2.90 8.74
N GLY A 145 -2.80 2.29 9.75
CA GLY A 145 -3.73 1.17 9.53
C GLY A 145 -3.14 -0.17 9.08
N ILE A 146 -1.90 -0.50 9.45
CA ILE A 146 -1.18 -1.69 8.92
C ILE A 146 -1.55 -3.00 9.67
N LYS A 147 -1.84 -2.96 10.98
CA LYS A 147 -2.13 -4.16 11.82
C LYS A 147 -3.01 -3.79 13.03
N GLY A 148 -4.32 -3.65 12.81
CA GLY A 148 -5.19 -3.01 13.80
C GLY A 148 -4.97 -1.50 13.86
N SER A 149 -5.64 -0.81 14.80
CA SER A 149 -5.65 0.66 14.96
C SER A 149 -4.29 1.26 15.34
N GLN A 150 -3.27 1.09 14.51
CA GLN A 150 -2.03 1.87 14.57
C GLN A 150 -2.32 3.26 13.99
N THR A 151 -2.83 4.12 14.87
CA THR A 151 -3.01 5.55 14.61
C THR A 151 -1.71 6.26 14.99
N LEU A 152 -1.01 6.82 14.00
CA LEU A 152 0.09 7.73 14.27
C LEU A 152 -0.51 9.14 14.41
N SER A 153 -0.80 9.52 15.65
CA SER A 153 -1.27 10.87 15.94
C SER A 153 -0.09 11.85 15.85
N THR A 154 0.18 12.36 14.64
CA THR A 154 1.16 13.41 14.44
C THR A 154 0.49 14.78 14.47
N THR A 155 0.69 15.53 15.55
CA THR A 155 0.34 16.96 15.54
C THR A 155 1.47 17.72 14.85
N PHE A 156 1.22 18.22 13.63
CA PHE A 156 2.07 19.28 13.07
C PHE A 156 1.87 20.52 13.95
N GLY A 157 2.96 21.09 14.47
CA GLY A 157 2.99 21.99 15.64
C GLY A 157 2.13 23.27 15.59
N GLY A 158 2.35 24.15 16.56
CA GLY A 158 1.47 25.30 16.86
C GLY A 158 1.24 26.29 15.71
N GLY A 159 -0.02 26.68 15.52
CA GLY A 159 -0.44 27.48 14.37
C GLY A 159 0.11 28.91 14.30
N VAL A 160 0.06 29.45 13.07
CA VAL A 160 0.31 30.86 12.80
C VAL A 160 -0.89 31.67 13.29
N SER A 161 -0.65 32.82 13.93
CA SER A 161 -1.72 33.70 14.40
C SER A 161 -1.27 35.15 14.37
N LYS A 162 -2.25 36.07 14.32
CA LYS A 162 -2.00 37.51 14.52
C LYS A 162 -1.29 37.74 15.85
N LEU A 163 -0.50 38.80 15.90
CA LEU A 163 0.04 39.35 17.14
C LEU A 163 -0.98 40.29 17.77
N SER A 164 -1.18 40.14 19.09
CA SER A 164 -1.97 41.08 19.90
C SER A 164 -1.21 42.37 20.25
N SER A 165 0.12 42.33 20.17
CA SER A 165 1.02 43.45 20.42
C SER A 165 2.15 43.41 19.39
N THR A 166 2.46 44.56 18.78
CA THR A 166 3.50 44.71 17.76
C THR A 166 4.83 45.20 18.35
N THR A 167 5.04 44.99 19.65
CA THR A 167 6.33 45.31 20.28
C THR A 167 7.42 44.33 19.82
N LEU A 168 8.68 44.78 19.79
CA LEU A 168 9.84 43.94 19.42
C LEU A 168 9.88 42.62 20.20
N SER A 169 9.65 42.65 21.51
CA SER A 169 9.64 41.43 22.34
C SER A 169 8.52 40.45 21.96
N ALA A 170 7.34 40.95 21.60
CA ALA A 170 6.24 40.11 21.12
C ALA A 170 6.55 39.48 19.75
N ILE A 171 7.18 40.24 18.85
CA ILE A 171 7.62 39.74 17.54
C ILE A 171 8.70 38.68 17.70
N ASP A 172 9.75 38.94 18.50
CA ASP A 172 10.83 37.98 18.74
C ASP A 172 10.33 36.67 19.38
N SER A 173 9.40 36.77 20.32
CA SER A 173 8.74 35.60 20.93
C SER A 173 7.95 34.80 19.90
N LYS A 174 7.23 35.48 19.00
CA LYS A 174 6.45 34.83 17.95
C LYS A 174 7.34 34.17 16.90
N ILE A 175 8.44 34.82 16.50
CA ILE A 175 9.47 34.24 15.62
C ILE A 175 9.97 32.93 16.21
N THR A 176 10.38 32.94 17.48
CA THR A 176 10.90 31.74 18.16
C THR A 176 9.87 30.61 18.22
N SER A 177 8.61 30.96 18.51
CA SER A 177 7.50 30.00 18.52
C SER A 177 7.24 29.38 17.14
N ILE A 178 7.19 30.19 16.08
CA ILE A 178 6.97 29.70 14.71
C ILE A 178 8.16 28.88 14.22
N ALA A 179 9.39 29.31 14.48
CA ALA A 179 10.59 28.56 14.09
C ALA A 179 10.63 27.18 14.78
N THR A 180 10.22 27.09 16.05
CA THR A 180 10.11 25.82 16.77
C THR A 180 9.02 24.92 16.19
N ALA A 181 7.86 25.49 15.85
CA ALA A 181 6.77 24.77 15.21
C ALA A 181 7.18 24.26 13.81
N GLN A 182 7.91 25.06 13.05
CA GLN A 182 8.49 24.69 11.76
C GLN A 182 9.44 23.51 11.89
N GLY A 183 10.41 23.58 12.82
CA GLY A 183 11.35 22.49 13.06
C GLY A 183 10.66 21.19 13.45
N THR A 184 9.62 21.28 14.29
CA THR A 184 8.81 20.11 14.69
C THR A 184 8.04 19.53 13.50
N ALA A 185 7.43 20.37 12.67
CA ALA A 185 6.70 19.94 11.48
C ALA A 185 7.63 19.28 10.44
N GLY A 186 8.81 19.85 10.18
CA GLY A 186 9.81 19.28 9.29
C GLY A 186 10.37 17.94 9.78
N ALA A 187 10.65 17.82 11.09
CA ALA A 187 11.07 16.56 11.69
C ALA A 187 9.99 15.47 11.56
N THR A 188 8.74 15.83 11.83
CA THR A 188 7.59 14.92 11.70
C THR A 188 7.39 14.48 10.24
N ALA A 189 7.48 15.41 9.28
CA ALA A 189 7.37 15.11 7.86
C ALA A 189 8.49 14.17 7.38
N SER A 190 9.71 14.36 7.88
CA SER A 190 10.85 13.48 7.58
C SER A 190 10.66 12.08 8.17
N ALA A 191 10.21 11.99 9.43
CA ALA A 191 9.87 10.72 10.06
C ALA A 191 8.79 9.96 9.29
N LEU A 192 7.74 10.65 8.82
CA LEU A 192 6.70 10.07 7.97
C LEU A 192 7.25 9.57 6.62
N GLY A 193 8.23 10.26 6.05
CA GLY A 193 8.96 9.79 4.85
C GLY A 193 9.65 8.45 5.09
N TYR A 194 10.44 8.33 6.16
CA TYR A 194 11.08 7.07 6.51
C TYR A 194 10.10 5.94 6.80
N ILE A 195 8.97 6.25 7.46
CA ILE A 195 7.91 5.28 7.70
C ILE A 195 7.30 4.83 6.36
N ALA A 196 7.00 5.75 5.44
CA ALA A 196 6.47 5.40 4.13
C ALA A 196 7.40 4.46 3.35
N ASP A 197 8.69 4.77 3.32
CA ASP A 197 9.70 3.94 2.64
C ASP A 197 9.82 2.55 3.30
N GLY A 198 9.79 2.49 4.64
CA GLY A 198 9.80 1.23 5.38
C GLY A 198 8.56 0.36 5.12
N LEU A 199 7.38 0.97 5.02
CA LEU A 199 6.13 0.27 4.67
C LEU A 199 6.13 -0.24 3.24
N ALA A 200 6.67 0.53 2.29
CA ALA A 200 6.82 0.11 0.90
C ALA A 200 7.83 -1.05 0.77
N ALA A 201 8.89 -1.05 1.57
CA ALA A 201 9.81 -2.17 1.63
C ALA A 201 9.15 -3.42 2.25
N ASP A 202 8.38 -3.27 3.33
CA ASP A 202 7.62 -4.38 3.94
C ASP A 202 6.57 -4.93 2.97
N SER A 203 5.87 -4.08 2.22
CA SER A 203 4.87 -4.53 1.23
C SER A 203 5.53 -5.30 0.09
N ALA A 204 6.65 -4.83 -0.45
CA ALA A 204 7.42 -5.54 -1.46
C ALA A 204 7.88 -6.92 -0.95
N ALA A 205 8.44 -6.98 0.26
CA ALA A 205 8.86 -8.25 0.88
C ALA A 205 7.67 -9.21 1.09
N MET A 206 6.49 -8.70 1.45
CA MET A 206 5.27 -9.51 1.58
C MET A 206 4.73 -10.01 0.23
N TRP A 207 4.84 -9.22 -0.84
CA TRP A 207 4.48 -9.63 -2.19
C TRP A 207 5.45 -10.70 -2.72
N ASP A 208 6.76 -10.55 -2.47
CA ASP A 208 7.77 -11.54 -2.82
C ASP A 208 7.53 -12.86 -2.07
N ALA A 209 7.24 -12.78 -0.75
CA ALA A 209 6.89 -13.95 0.04
C ALA A 209 5.58 -14.60 -0.43
N TYR A 210 4.59 -13.81 -0.84
CA TYR A 210 3.34 -14.30 -1.42
C TYR A 210 3.58 -15.05 -2.73
N ASP A 211 4.37 -14.48 -3.64
CA ASP A 211 4.74 -15.14 -4.89
C ASP A 211 5.53 -16.43 -4.62
N GLU A 212 6.54 -16.38 -3.75
CA GLU A 212 7.31 -17.58 -3.40
C GLU A 212 6.44 -18.71 -2.85
N TYR A 213 5.45 -18.36 -2.02
CA TYR A 213 4.54 -19.32 -1.43
C TYR A 213 3.56 -19.92 -2.45
N THR A 214 3.13 -19.11 -3.43
CA THR A 214 2.05 -19.49 -4.36
C THR A 214 2.55 -19.94 -5.73
N LYS A 215 3.77 -19.63 -6.14
CA LYS A 215 4.29 -19.94 -7.48
C LYS A 215 4.33 -21.43 -7.78
N ALA A 216 3.91 -21.79 -8.99
CA ALA A 216 4.06 -23.13 -9.53
C ALA A 216 5.44 -23.30 -10.18
N ASN A 217 6.09 -24.44 -9.93
CA ASN A 217 7.26 -24.82 -10.71
C ASN A 217 6.79 -25.30 -12.09
N THR A 218 6.86 -24.41 -13.08
CA THR A 218 6.36 -24.65 -14.45
C THR A 218 7.02 -25.88 -15.10
N ALA A 219 8.32 -26.11 -14.89
CA ALA A 219 9.00 -27.31 -15.41
C ALA A 219 8.45 -28.60 -14.80
N SER A 220 8.20 -28.60 -13.50
CA SER A 220 7.56 -29.74 -12.80
C SER A 220 6.13 -29.95 -13.27
N GLU A 221 5.34 -28.88 -13.39
CA GLU A 221 3.95 -28.95 -13.85
C GLU A 221 3.83 -29.37 -15.32
N MET A 222 4.73 -28.93 -16.20
CA MET A 222 4.81 -29.42 -17.59
C MET A 222 5.12 -30.93 -17.63
N THR A 223 6.03 -31.40 -16.77
CA THR A 223 6.33 -32.84 -16.68
C THR A 223 5.13 -33.65 -16.21
N LYS A 224 4.39 -33.14 -15.21
CA LYS A 224 3.15 -33.78 -14.72
C LYS A 224 2.06 -33.78 -15.79
N PHE A 225 1.88 -32.66 -16.49
CA PHE A 225 0.95 -32.55 -17.61
C PHE A 225 1.24 -33.59 -18.69
N VAL A 226 2.47 -33.59 -19.24
CA VAL A 226 2.89 -34.54 -20.29
C VAL A 226 2.72 -35.98 -19.83
N ARG A 227 3.14 -36.31 -18.60
CA ARG A 227 3.00 -37.66 -18.05
C ARG A 227 1.53 -38.10 -17.96
N ASN A 228 0.65 -37.22 -17.45
CA ASN A 228 -0.78 -37.52 -17.33
C ASN A 228 -1.46 -37.63 -18.70
N SER A 229 -1.09 -36.79 -19.68
CA SER A 229 -1.59 -36.89 -21.05
C SER A 229 -1.18 -38.18 -21.74
N VAL A 230 0.07 -38.64 -21.55
CA VAL A 230 0.52 -39.95 -22.07
C VAL A 230 -0.24 -41.11 -21.41
N TYR A 231 -0.49 -41.05 -20.10
CA TYR A 231 -1.30 -42.07 -19.42
C TYR A 231 -2.75 -42.08 -19.87
N GLU A 232 -3.35 -40.92 -20.11
CA GLU A 232 -4.71 -40.81 -20.62
C GLU A 232 -4.82 -41.42 -22.04
N GLN A 233 -3.90 -41.07 -22.95
CA GLN A 233 -3.84 -41.63 -24.30
C GLN A 233 -3.59 -43.15 -24.26
N SER A 234 -2.67 -43.61 -23.41
CA SER A 234 -2.37 -45.04 -23.26
C SER A 234 -3.56 -45.82 -22.70
N ALA A 235 -4.28 -45.27 -21.72
CA ALA A 235 -5.46 -45.92 -21.14
C ALA A 235 -6.63 -45.98 -22.13
N GLN A 236 -6.82 -44.96 -22.97
CA GLN A 236 -7.79 -44.99 -24.06
C GLN A 236 -7.44 -46.06 -25.12
N LEU A 237 -6.16 -46.19 -25.46
CA LEU A 237 -5.67 -47.23 -26.38
C LEU A 237 -5.85 -48.64 -25.80
N ILE A 238 -5.54 -48.85 -24.51
CA ILE A 238 -5.73 -50.14 -23.84
C ILE A 238 -7.21 -50.49 -23.73
N LEU A 239 -8.09 -49.54 -23.40
CA LEU A 239 -9.54 -49.75 -23.37
C LEU A 239 -10.08 -50.12 -24.76
N SER A 240 -9.63 -49.42 -25.80
CA SER A 240 -9.97 -49.72 -27.20
C SER A 240 -9.49 -51.11 -27.61
N GLN A 241 -8.25 -51.48 -27.25
CA GLN A 241 -7.67 -52.80 -27.55
C GLN A 241 -8.38 -53.92 -26.78
N TYR A 242 -8.78 -53.67 -25.52
CA TYR A 242 -9.52 -54.63 -24.71
C TYR A 242 -10.93 -54.86 -25.25
N ASN A 243 -11.63 -53.81 -25.67
CA ASN A 243 -12.91 -53.93 -26.35
C ASN A 243 -12.78 -54.74 -27.65
N GLN A 244 -11.76 -54.49 -28.47
CA GLN A 244 -11.50 -55.27 -29.69
C GLN A 244 -11.24 -56.76 -29.41
N ASN A 245 -10.50 -57.09 -28.35
CA ASN A 245 -10.27 -58.47 -27.92
C ASN A 245 -11.53 -59.13 -27.34
N ALA A 246 -12.40 -58.37 -26.67
CA ALA A 246 -13.70 -58.88 -26.21
C ALA A 246 -14.61 -59.24 -27.39
N TYR A 247 -14.63 -58.42 -28.46
CA TYR A 247 -15.37 -58.71 -29.68
C TYR A 247 -14.82 -59.93 -30.45
N SER A 248 -13.50 -60.13 -30.48
CA SER A 248 -12.90 -61.30 -31.14
C SER A 248 -13.23 -62.61 -30.42
N VAL A 249 -13.23 -62.60 -29.08
CA VAL A 249 -13.63 -63.76 -28.26
C VAL A 249 -15.12 -64.03 -28.34
N LEU A 250 -15.97 -63.00 -28.42
CA LEU A 250 -17.42 -63.17 -28.62
C LEU A 250 -17.76 -63.77 -29.99
N ASN A 251 -16.99 -63.41 -31.02
CA ASN A 251 -17.10 -64.02 -32.36
C ASN A 251 -16.56 -65.45 -32.42
N LEU A 252 -15.66 -65.86 -31.51
CA LEU A 252 -15.16 -67.23 -31.38
C LEU A 252 -16.08 -68.15 -30.56
N LEU A 253 -17.05 -67.59 -29.82
CA LEU A 253 -18.04 -68.31 -29.01
C LEU A 253 -19.43 -68.38 -29.66
N ARG A 254 -19.57 -67.86 -30.89
CA ARG A 254 -20.77 -67.94 -31.72
C ARG A 254 -20.70 -69.07 -32.75
#